data_AF-A0A1S4D8N3-F1
#
_entry.id   AF-A0A1S4D8N3-F1
#
_cell.length_a   1.000
_cell.length_b   1.000
_cell.length_c   1.000
_cell.angle_alpha   90.00
_cell.angle_beta   90.00
_cell.angle_gamma   90.00
#
_symmetry.space_group_name_H-M   'P 1'
#
loop_
_entity.id
_entity.type
_entity.pdbx_description
1 polymer ?
#
loop_
_entity_poly.entity_id
_entity_poly.type
_entity_poly.pdbx_seq_one_letter_code
_entity_poly.pdbx_strand_id
1 'polypeptide(L)'
;MRVKGQFFEPPRRSLDGYKHVVDMEYCSAVTSEGPHFPPEAAKAKEAAQNAPSAQTTLEYHEIMEEEMIGGLQQLSWKKVDVSFHSAFWPFFAHNNIHVKNEWFHNAGAGVIAHVADHIKQQEKQREYSLFLTASL
;
A
#
# COMPACT_ATOMS: atom_id res chain seq x y z
N MET A 1 -6.73 4.52 -7.67
CA MET A 1 -7.93 4.95 -6.90
C MET A 1 -9.07 3.98 -7.24
N ARG A 2 -9.64 3.30 -6.24
CA ARG A 2 -10.66 2.25 -6.47
C ARG A 2 -12.02 2.92 -6.66
N VAL A 3 -12.61 2.83 -7.85
CA VAL A 3 -14.01 3.22 -8.05
C VAL A 3 -14.87 2.27 -7.23
N LYS A 4 -15.57 2.78 -6.21
CA LYS A 4 -16.52 1.98 -5.41
C LYS A 4 -17.56 1.40 -6.36
N GLY A 5 -17.54 0.07 -6.57
CA GLY A 5 -18.55 -0.67 -7.35
C GLY A 5 -18.04 -1.62 -8.44
N GLN A 6 -16.77 -1.57 -8.85
CA GLN A 6 -16.22 -2.57 -9.79
C GLN A 6 -15.59 -3.74 -9.01
N PHE A 7 -16.32 -4.85 -8.93
CA PHE A 7 -15.80 -6.13 -8.45
C PHE A 7 -14.99 -6.77 -9.58
N PHE A 8 -13.72 -6.40 -9.71
CA PHE A 8 -12.80 -7.17 -10.54
C PHE A 8 -12.48 -8.46 -9.80
N GLU A 9 -12.64 -9.60 -10.47
CA GLU A 9 -12.16 -10.86 -9.93
C GLU A 9 -10.65 -10.73 -9.70
N PRO A 10 -10.15 -10.95 -8.48
CA PRO A 10 -8.74 -10.75 -8.19
C PRO A 10 -7.90 -11.67 -9.07
N PRO A 11 -6.85 -11.15 -9.74
CA PRO A 11 -5.97 -11.98 -10.55
C PRO A 11 -5.47 -13.15 -9.73
N ARG A 12 -5.58 -14.36 -10.27
CA ARG A 12 -5.11 -15.60 -9.61
C ARG A 12 -3.76 -16.07 -10.13
N ARG A 13 -3.21 -15.40 -11.14
CA ARG A 13 -1.93 -15.75 -11.75
C ARG A 13 -0.80 -15.17 -10.93
N SER A 14 0.16 -16.01 -10.55
CA SER A 14 1.38 -15.58 -9.88
C SER A 14 2.27 -14.75 -10.81
N LEU A 15 2.86 -13.68 -10.28
CA LEU A 15 3.79 -12.78 -10.96
C LEU A 15 5.24 -13.16 -10.65
N ASP A 16 6.13 -13.11 -11.65
CA ASP A 16 7.59 -13.30 -11.52
C ASP A 16 8.04 -14.57 -10.76
N GLY A 17 7.20 -15.62 -10.76
CA GLY A 17 7.46 -16.86 -10.03
C GLY A 17 7.13 -16.79 -8.53
N TYR A 18 6.69 -15.65 -8.00
CA TYR A 18 6.28 -15.50 -6.61
C TYR A 18 4.82 -15.91 -6.44
N LYS A 19 4.61 -17.05 -5.77
CA LYS A 19 3.31 -17.75 -5.66
C LYS A 19 2.12 -16.86 -5.26
N HIS A 20 2.34 -15.88 -4.38
CA HIS A 20 1.28 -15.08 -3.78
C HIS A 20 1.23 -13.62 -4.27
N VAL A 21 2.13 -13.21 -5.14
CA VAL A 21 2.07 -11.88 -5.78
C VAL A 21 1.31 -12.03 -7.08
N VAL A 22 0.30 -11.20 -7.29
CA VAL A 22 -0.63 -11.38 -8.42
C VAL A 22 -0.68 -10.19 -9.37
N ASP A 23 -0.32 -9.01 -8.88
CA ASP A 23 -0.18 -7.82 -9.72
C ASP A 23 0.83 -6.85 -9.11
N MET A 24 1.42 -6.04 -9.99
CA MET A 24 2.33 -4.98 -9.61
C MET A 24 2.11 -3.76 -10.50
N GLU A 25 1.77 -2.64 -9.89
CA GLU A 25 1.49 -1.38 -10.59
C GLU A 25 2.39 -0.28 -10.03
N TYR A 26 2.97 0.55 -10.91
CA TYR A 26 3.67 1.75 -10.49
C TYR A 26 2.69 2.94 -10.47
N CYS A 27 2.47 3.50 -9.29
CA CYS A 27 1.62 4.66 -9.07
C CYS A 27 2.49 5.91 -9.00
N SER A 28 2.29 6.82 -9.95
CA SER A 28 3.02 8.09 -10.00
C SER A 28 2.58 9.02 -8.88
N ALA A 29 3.51 9.86 -8.42
CA ALA A 29 3.23 10.93 -7.48
C ALA A 29 2.10 11.83 -8.00
N VAL A 30 1.12 12.09 -7.13
CA VAL A 30 0.06 13.07 -7.37
C VAL A 30 0.58 14.43 -6.91
N THR A 31 0.62 15.39 -7.84
CA THR A 31 0.95 16.78 -7.47
C THR A 31 -0.16 17.34 -6.59
N SER A 32 0.22 17.87 -5.44
CA SER A 32 -0.68 18.54 -4.50
C SER A 32 0.02 19.79 -3.98
N GLU A 33 -0.76 20.81 -3.61
CA GLU A 33 -0.29 22.11 -3.15
C GLU A 33 0.40 22.06 -1.76
N GLY A 34 0.48 20.87 -1.14
CA GLY A 34 1.11 20.64 0.16
C GLY A 34 0.10 20.09 1.18
N PRO A 35 0.49 19.97 2.46
CA PRO A 35 -0.43 19.55 3.51
C PRO A 35 -1.54 20.59 3.68
N HIS A 36 -2.75 20.24 3.28
CA HIS A 36 -3.91 21.12 3.38
C HIS A 36 -4.83 20.58 4.48
N PHE A 37 -4.65 20.99 5.72
CA PHE A 37 -5.61 20.62 6.77
C PHE A 37 -6.86 21.48 6.62
N PRO A 38 -7.99 20.94 6.13
CA PRO A 38 -9.18 21.74 5.89
C PRO A 38 -9.69 22.30 7.23
N PRO A 39 -10.22 23.53 7.27
CA PRO A 39 -10.83 24.09 8.49
C PRO A 39 -11.90 23.18 9.11
N GLU A 40 -12.55 22.37 8.28
CA GLU A 40 -13.48 21.30 8.65
C GLU A 40 -12.85 20.27 9.58
N ALA A 41 -11.57 19.90 9.37
CA ALA A 41 -10.86 18.97 10.24
C ALA A 41 -10.73 19.49 11.68
N ALA A 42 -10.42 20.79 11.83
CA ALA A 42 -10.29 21.41 13.15
C ALA A 42 -11.64 21.43 13.88
N LYS A 43 -12.72 21.77 13.16
CA LYS A 43 -14.09 21.74 13.69
C LYS A 43 -14.54 20.33 14.07
N ALA A 44 -14.27 19.34 13.22
CA ALA A 44 -14.61 17.94 13.49
C ALA A 44 -13.83 17.40 14.70
N LYS A 45 -12.55 17.76 14.82
CA LYS A 45 -11.72 17.43 15.99
C LYS A 45 -12.28 18.05 17.27
N GLU A 46 -12.63 19.33 17.24
CA GLU A 46 -13.23 20.03 18.38
C GLU A 46 -14.58 19.41 18.78
N ALA A 47 -15.43 19.09 17.80
CA ALA A 47 -16.71 18.40 18.05
C ALA A 47 -16.51 17.01 18.68
N ALA A 48 -15.55 16.23 18.18
CA ALA A 48 -15.19 14.93 18.74
C ALA A 48 -14.62 15.02 20.16
N GLN A 49 -13.93 16.11 20.50
CA GLN A 49 -13.37 16.34 21.84
C GLN A 49 -14.42 16.86 22.84
N ASN A 50 -15.27 17.80 22.42
CA ASN A 50 -16.28 18.40 23.27
C ASN A 50 -17.47 17.45 23.53
N ALA A 51 -17.88 16.69 22.51
CA ALA A 51 -18.98 15.73 22.60
C ALA A 51 -18.63 14.44 21.83
N PRO A 52 -17.87 13.52 22.47
CA PRO A 52 -17.47 12.27 21.84
C PRO A 52 -18.70 11.43 21.47
N SER A 53 -18.87 11.16 20.17
CA SER A 53 -19.91 10.28 19.64
C SER A 53 -19.35 9.49 18.45
N ALA A 54 -20.03 8.42 18.05
CA ALA A 54 -19.62 7.62 16.89
C ALA A 54 -19.57 8.48 15.61
N GLN A 55 -20.56 9.35 15.41
CA GLN A 55 -20.60 10.27 14.27
C GLN A 55 -19.42 11.26 14.29
N THR A 56 -19.26 12.02 15.38
CA THR A 56 -18.24 13.09 15.45
C THR A 56 -16.82 12.53 15.36
N THR A 57 -16.60 11.33 15.90
CA THR A 57 -15.31 10.62 15.79
C THR A 57 -15.07 10.15 14.35
N LEU A 58 -16.09 9.59 13.69
CA LEU A 58 -15.99 9.12 12.31
C LEU A 58 -15.74 10.27 11.33
N GLU A 59 -16.44 11.40 11.46
CA GLU A 59 -16.23 12.58 10.62
C GLU A 59 -14.79 13.10 10.71
N TYR A 60 -14.25 13.21 11.93
CA TYR A 60 -12.85 13.62 12.11
C TYR A 60 -11.88 12.61 11.47
N HIS A 61 -12.12 11.31 11.67
CA HIS A 61 -11.26 10.27 11.11
C HIS A 61 -11.29 10.21 9.59
N GLU A 62 -12.47 10.35 8.96
CA GLU A 62 -12.59 10.36 7.50
C GLU A 62 -11.82 11.53 6.89
N ILE A 63 -11.97 12.75 7.44
CA ILE A 63 -11.23 13.93 6.96
C ILE A 63 -9.72 13.72 7.11
N MET A 64 -9.28 13.19 8.25
CA MET A 64 -7.85 12.93 8.48
C MET A 64 -7.31 11.80 7.59
N GLU A 65 -8.09 10.75 7.35
CA GLU A 65 -7.69 9.64 6.49
C GLU A 65 -7.46 10.11 5.05
N GLU A 66 -8.38 10.90 4.48
CA GLU A 66 -8.24 11.43 3.13
C GLU A 66 -7.02 12.36 3.00
N GLU A 67 -6.76 13.24 3.98
CA GLU A 67 -5.57 14.10 3.98
C GLU A 67 -4.27 13.29 4.11
N MET A 68 -4.23 12.27 4.97
CA MET A 68 -3.06 11.39 5.11
C MET A 68 -2.79 10.60 3.83
N ILE A 69 -3.84 10.05 3.20
CA ILE A 69 -3.73 9.36 1.93
C ILE A 69 -3.23 10.32 0.84
N GLY A 70 -3.80 11.53 0.76
CA GLY A 70 -3.37 12.57 -0.17
C GLY A 70 -1.89 12.92 -0.01
N GLY A 71 -1.43 13.07 1.23
CA GLY A 71 0.00 13.29 1.54
C GLY A 71 0.90 12.14 1.09
N LEU A 72 0.50 10.89 1.37
CA LEU A 72 1.26 9.70 0.93
C LEU A 72 1.30 9.57 -0.60
N GLN A 73 0.24 9.97 -1.30
CA GLN A 73 0.17 9.94 -2.76
C GLN A 73 1.09 10.95 -3.45
N GLN A 74 1.63 11.95 -2.73
CA GLN A 74 2.64 12.87 -3.28
C GLN A 74 3.98 12.19 -3.57
N LEU A 75 4.20 10.99 -3.03
CA LEU A 75 5.35 10.16 -3.35
C LEU A 75 4.94 9.13 -4.38
N SER A 76 5.83 8.84 -5.34
CA SER A 76 5.59 7.73 -6.24
C SER A 76 5.76 6.42 -5.47
N TRP A 77 4.82 5.50 -5.67
CA TRP A 77 4.78 4.25 -4.91
C TRP A 77 4.45 3.09 -5.83
N LYS A 78 4.76 1.88 -5.38
CA LYS A 78 4.48 0.67 -6.13
C LYS A 78 3.44 -0.14 -5.38
N LYS A 79 2.32 -0.40 -6.03
CA LYS A 79 1.24 -1.23 -5.54
C LYS A 79 1.61 -2.69 -5.83
N VAL A 80 1.64 -3.50 -4.78
CA VAL A 80 1.87 -4.95 -4.88
C VAL A 80 0.61 -5.63 -4.38
N ASP A 81 -0.15 -6.23 -5.29
CA ASP A 81 -1.36 -6.96 -4.93
C ASP A 81 -0.99 -8.41 -4.63
N VAL A 82 -1.54 -8.92 -3.52
CA VAL A 82 -1.23 -10.26 -3.02
C VAL A 82 -2.49 -11.11 -2.87
N SER A 83 -2.37 -12.39 -3.19
CA SER A 83 -3.43 -13.37 -3.02
C SER A 83 -2.89 -14.65 -2.38
N PHE A 84 -3.44 -14.98 -1.21
CA PHE A 84 -3.16 -16.22 -0.50
C PHE A 84 -4.13 -17.34 -0.88
N HIS A 85 -4.82 -17.24 -2.03
CA HIS A 85 -5.81 -18.24 -2.47
C HIS A 85 -5.24 -19.67 -2.59
N SER A 86 -3.92 -19.80 -2.80
CA SER A 86 -3.19 -21.07 -2.87
C SER A 86 -2.45 -21.46 -1.58
N ALA A 87 -2.68 -20.72 -0.48
CA ALA A 87 -2.18 -21.07 0.85
C ALA A 87 -3.07 -22.15 1.48
N PHE A 88 -2.51 -22.96 2.37
CA PHE A 88 -3.24 -24.07 3.01
C PHE A 88 -4.50 -23.57 3.70
N TRP A 89 -4.40 -22.46 4.42
CA TRP A 89 -5.51 -21.80 5.10
C TRP A 89 -5.65 -20.35 4.58
N PRO A 90 -6.36 -20.14 3.45
CA PRO A 90 -6.40 -18.85 2.75
C PRO A 90 -7.08 -17.73 3.56
N PHE A 91 -7.96 -18.09 4.51
CA PHE A 91 -8.66 -17.16 5.40
C PHE A 91 -7.74 -16.43 6.38
N PHE A 92 -6.51 -16.93 6.59
CA PHE A 92 -5.50 -16.32 7.45
C PHE A 92 -4.54 -15.43 6.68
N ALA A 93 -4.97 -14.85 5.55
CA ALA A 93 -4.20 -13.88 4.77
C ALA A 93 -3.50 -12.80 5.64
N HIS A 94 -4.23 -12.27 6.63
CA HIS A 94 -3.70 -11.28 7.58
C HIS A 94 -2.58 -11.83 8.49
N ASN A 95 -2.58 -13.13 8.80
CA ASN A 95 -1.46 -13.74 9.53
C ASN A 95 -0.30 -14.09 8.60
N ASN A 96 -0.60 -14.54 7.38
CA ASN A 96 0.40 -14.89 6.38
C ASN A 96 1.29 -13.69 6.04
N ILE A 97 0.73 -12.49 5.88
CA ILE A 97 1.51 -11.28 5.57
C ILE A 97 2.38 -10.80 6.75
N HIS A 98 1.99 -11.11 7.99
CA HIS A 98 2.77 -10.71 9.17
C HIS A 98 4.06 -11.53 9.34
N VAL A 99 4.14 -12.74 8.76
CA VAL A 99 5.32 -13.63 8.80
C VAL A 99 5.89 -13.80 10.23
N LYS A 100 5.03 -13.83 11.26
CA LYS A 100 5.46 -13.86 12.68
C LYS A 100 5.94 -15.24 13.14
N ASN A 101 5.48 -16.32 12.51
CA ASN A 101 5.84 -17.69 12.86
C ASN A 101 6.30 -18.43 11.60
N GLU A 102 7.52 -18.97 11.60
CA GLU A 102 8.11 -19.63 10.43
C GLU A 102 7.47 -20.99 10.09
N TRP A 103 6.89 -21.66 11.09
CA TRP A 103 6.28 -22.99 10.92
C TRP A 103 4.82 -22.94 10.45
N PHE A 104 4.06 -21.95 10.91
CA PHE A 104 2.68 -21.68 10.51
C PHE A 104 2.56 -20.18 10.23
N HIS A 105 2.06 -19.79 9.05
CA HIS A 105 1.98 -18.41 8.55
C HIS A 105 3.21 -17.87 7.78
N ASN A 106 4.01 -18.74 7.15
CA ASN A 106 5.12 -18.33 6.30
C ASN A 106 4.75 -17.96 4.85
N ALA A 107 3.46 -18.06 4.47
CA ALA A 107 3.07 -17.85 3.08
C ALA A 107 3.39 -16.41 2.59
N GLY A 108 3.49 -15.43 3.50
CA GLY A 108 3.94 -14.08 3.16
C GLY A 108 5.44 -13.93 2.94
N ALA A 109 6.28 -14.90 3.31
CA ALA A 109 7.74 -14.81 3.11
C ALA A 109 8.10 -14.61 1.63
N GLY A 110 7.36 -15.26 0.72
CA GLY A 110 7.54 -15.07 -0.72
C GLY A 110 7.20 -13.64 -1.19
N VAL A 111 6.24 -12.98 -0.55
CA VAL A 111 5.91 -11.57 -0.82
C VAL A 111 7.05 -10.66 -0.35
N ILE A 112 7.60 -10.90 0.84
CA ILE A 112 8.73 -10.11 1.36
C ILE A 112 9.96 -10.27 0.47
N ALA A 113 10.29 -11.50 0.07
CA ALA A 113 11.38 -11.77 -0.86
C ALA A 113 11.19 -11.03 -2.18
N HIS A 114 9.98 -11.05 -2.75
CA HIS A 114 9.65 -10.32 -3.97
C HIS A 114 9.92 -8.83 -3.86
N VAL A 115 9.44 -8.19 -2.79
CA VAL A 115 9.63 -6.76 -2.57
C VAL A 115 11.12 -6.43 -2.41
N ALA A 116 11.86 -7.24 -1.65
CA ALA A 116 13.29 -7.05 -1.45
C ALA A 116 14.10 -7.20 -2.75
N ASP A 117 13.81 -8.23 -3.55
CA ASP A 117 14.47 -8.46 -4.84
C ASP A 117 14.17 -7.32 -5.81
N HIS A 118 12.93 -6.83 -5.83
CA HIS A 118 12.54 -5.72 -6.66
C HIS A 118 13.23 -4.40 -6.25
N ILE A 119 13.40 -4.12 -4.95
CA ILE A 119 14.17 -2.97 -4.47
C ILE A 119 15.64 -3.07 -4.94
N LYS A 120 16.28 -4.22 -4.73
CA LYS A 120 17.67 -4.45 -5.17
C LYS A 120 17.84 -4.28 -6.66
N GLN A 121 16.89 -4.79 -7.46
CA GLN A 121 16.93 -4.62 -8.92
C GLN A 121 16.80 -3.16 -9.32
N GLN A 122 15.91 -2.38 -8.69
CA GLN A 122 15.81 -0.94 -8.96
C GLN A 122 17.09 -0.17 -8.61
N GLU A 123 17.72 -0.47 -7.47
CA GLU A 123 18.98 0.14 -7.07
C GLU A 123 20.07 -0.15 -8.09
N LYS A 124 20.19 -1.41 -8.52
CA LYS A 124 21.15 -1.82 -9.55
C LYS A 124 20.91 -1.12 -10.89
N GLN A 125 19.65 -0.99 -11.33
CA GLN A 125 19.31 -0.27 -12.56
C GLN A 125 19.66 1.22 -12.46
N ARG A 126 19.45 1.84 -11.29
CA ARG A 126 19.82 3.22 -11.03
C ARG A 126 21.34 3.42 -11.09
N GLU A 127 22.11 2.51 -10.48
CA GLU A 127 23.57 2.53 -10.55
C GLU A 127 24.06 2.42 -12.00
N TYR A 128 23.59 1.43 -12.76
CA TYR A 128 23.95 1.29 -14.18
C TYR A 128 23.61 2.52 -15.01
N SER A 129 22.43 3.12 -14.80
CA SER A 129 22.01 4.34 -15.49
C SER A 129 22.96 5.50 -15.20
N LEU A 130 23.32 5.70 -13.92
CA LEU A 130 24.28 6.73 -13.51
C LEU A 130 25.67 6.51 -14.15
N PHE A 131 26.16 5.27 -14.19
CA PHE A 131 27.44 4.94 -14.84
C PHE A 131 27.43 5.26 -16.34
N LEU A 132 26.34 4.96 -17.05
CA LEU A 132 26.21 5.27 -18.47
C LEU A 132 26.19 6.78 -18.71
N THR A 133 25.46 7.55 -17.90
CA THR A 133 25.44 9.02 -18.01
C THR A 133 26.78 9.67 -17.69
N ALA A 134 27.57 9.10 -16.78
CA ALA A 134 28.90 9.62 -16.43
C ALA A 134 29.99 9.27 -17.45
N SER A 135 29.72 8.34 -18.36
CA SER A 135 30.67 7.88 -19.38
C SER A 135 30.44 8.53 -20.76
N LEU A 136 29.45 9.42 -20.87
CA LEU A 136 29.13 10.24 -22.04
C LEU A 136 29.61 11.68 -21.82
#